data_AF-A0AAU5ZJR8-F1
#
_entry.id   AF-A0AAU5ZJR8-F1
#
_cell.length_a   1.000
_cell.length_b   1.000
_cell.length_c   1.000
_cell.angle_alpha   90.00
_cell.angle_beta   90.00
_cell.angle_gamma   90.00
#
_symmetry.space_group_name_H-M   'P 1'
#
loop_
_entity.id
_entity.type
_entity.pdbx_description
1 polymer ?
#
loop_
_entity_poly.entity_id
_entity_poly.type
_entity_poly.pdbx_seq_one_letter_code
_entity_poly.pdbx_strand_id
1 'polypeptide(L)'
;MSEVERRHRRVQRVVAVIYLGIPLVLLGFVAWISSTGPAAAWIGCVLPAGMLVLGWILRRRHRYQPRWWVGVGGLYGGIAGLVVTLFPLATGVWWPAILALPALIVGVVGGLALARYADRVLLVPVVPELADTPYELVFRLRGLPLAAVLVGADSVTIQSHPVPRSEQQFRTYPLAEVTGTFEFSLSGAERLKFPIAVNHVVATPGPAVILQASGEDWVLPTNQPDTLIDVLTRRKPH
;
A
#
# COMPACT_ATOMS: atom_id res chain seq x y z
N MET A 1 -14.53 -22.10 6.61
CA MET A 1 -13.87 -20.77 6.59
C MET A 1 -13.22 -20.62 5.23
N SER A 2 -13.66 -19.66 4.41
CA SER A 2 -13.09 -19.47 3.07
C SER A 2 -11.62 -19.05 3.16
N GLU A 3 -10.85 -19.32 2.11
CA GLU A 3 -9.43 -18.93 2.05
C GLU A 3 -9.26 -17.41 2.16
N VAL A 4 -10.16 -16.64 1.53
CA VAL A 4 -10.22 -15.17 1.59
C VAL A 4 -10.37 -14.67 3.03
N GLU A 5 -11.25 -15.28 3.81
CA GLU A 5 -11.46 -14.92 5.22
C GLU A 5 -10.20 -15.17 6.07
N ARG A 6 -9.49 -16.28 5.79
CA ARG A 6 -8.20 -16.58 6.45
C ARG A 6 -7.14 -15.55 6.09
N ARG A 7 -7.03 -15.17 4.81
CA ARG A 7 -6.11 -14.13 4.32
C ARG A 7 -6.44 -12.78 4.96
N HIS A 8 -7.72 -12.39 4.97
CA HIS A 8 -8.20 -11.16 5.61
C HIS A 8 -7.75 -11.06 7.06
N ARG A 9 -8.05 -12.07 7.90
CA ARG A 9 -7.66 -12.05 9.31
C ARG A 9 -6.15 -11.92 9.51
N ARG A 10 -5.36 -12.65 8.71
CA ARG A 10 -3.90 -12.61 8.79
C ARG A 10 -3.37 -11.22 8.44
N VAL A 11 -3.82 -10.66 7.32
CA VAL A 11 -3.45 -9.31 6.86
C VAL A 11 -3.83 -8.26 7.89
N GLN A 12 -5.05 -8.33 8.43
CA GLN A 12 -5.53 -7.36 9.42
C GLN A 12 -4.75 -7.38 10.73
N ARG A 13 -4.21 -8.54 11.13
CA ARG A 13 -3.29 -8.63 12.26
C ARG A 13 -1.97 -7.93 11.95
N VAL A 14 -1.39 -8.16 10.77
CA VAL A 14 -0.12 -7.52 10.39
C VAL A 14 -0.30 -6.01 10.25
N VAL A 15 -1.37 -5.55 9.62
CA VAL A 15 -1.72 -4.12 9.56
C VAL A 15 -1.92 -3.55 10.97
N ALA A 16 -2.61 -4.25 11.87
CA ALA A 16 -2.72 -3.79 13.26
C ALA A 16 -1.36 -3.70 13.96
N VAL A 17 -0.45 -4.66 13.74
CA VAL A 17 0.92 -4.62 14.27
C VAL A 17 1.69 -3.42 13.72
N ILE A 18 1.60 -3.13 12.42
CA ILE A 18 2.28 -1.98 11.82
C ILE A 18 1.76 -0.66 12.40
N TYR A 19 0.44 -0.47 12.41
CA TYR A 19 -0.16 0.82 12.75
C TYR A 19 -0.27 1.07 14.26
N LEU A 20 -0.42 0.02 15.08
CA LEU A 20 -0.65 0.13 16.52
C LEU A 20 0.42 -0.58 17.33
N GLY A 21 0.87 -1.76 16.88
CA GLY A 21 1.90 -2.55 17.58
C GLY A 21 3.25 -1.84 17.67
N ILE A 22 3.78 -1.32 16.56
CA ILE A 22 5.07 -0.61 16.54
C ILE A 22 5.03 0.61 17.48
N PRO A 23 4.05 1.54 17.38
CA PRO A 23 3.96 2.66 18.31
C PRO A 23 3.76 2.24 19.77
N LEU A 24 3.00 1.16 20.04
CA LEU A 24 2.75 0.67 21.40
C LEU A 24 4.01 0.11 22.05
N VAL A 25 4.78 -0.70 21.32
CA VAL A 25 6.07 -1.23 21.79
C VAL A 25 7.04 -0.08 22.04
N LEU A 26 7.06 0.91 21.14
CA LEU A 26 7.90 2.10 21.30
C LEU A 26 7.49 2.92 22.54
N LEU A 27 6.19 3.09 22.78
CA LEU A 27 5.68 3.76 23.98
C LEU A 27 6.15 3.05 25.25
N GLY A 28 6.01 1.72 25.30
CA GLY A 28 6.47 0.92 26.44
C GLY A 28 7.97 1.06 26.68
N PHE A 29 8.78 1.05 25.62
CA PHE A 29 10.22 1.26 25.70
C PHE A 29 10.57 2.65 26.26
N VAL A 30 9.98 3.72 25.72
CA VAL A 30 10.24 5.09 26.17
C VAL A 30 9.78 5.30 27.61
N ALA A 31 8.62 4.77 27.99
CA ALA A 31 8.10 4.83 29.36
C ALA A 31 9.01 4.08 30.34
N TRP A 32 9.53 2.90 29.94
CA TRP A 32 10.47 2.14 30.76
C TRP A 32 11.75 2.95 31.03
N ILE A 33 12.38 3.52 30.00
CA ILE A 33 13.57 4.36 30.20
C ILE A 33 13.23 5.59 31.06
N SER A 34 12.11 6.25 30.78
CA SER A 34 11.67 7.44 31.53
C SER A 34 11.43 7.14 33.01
N SER A 35 11.01 5.92 33.37
CA SER A 35 10.80 5.52 34.77
C SER A 35 12.08 5.50 35.60
N THR A 36 13.25 5.40 34.96
CA THR A 36 14.57 5.44 35.60
C THR A 36 15.24 6.81 35.53
N GLY A 37 14.64 7.76 34.81
CA GLY A 37 15.19 9.08 34.52
C GLY A 37 14.51 10.23 35.26
N PRO A 38 14.87 11.49 34.93
CA PRO A 38 14.20 12.66 35.49
C PRO A 38 12.75 12.75 35.03
N ALA A 39 11.89 13.44 35.80
CA ALA A 39 10.48 13.63 35.46
C ALA A 39 10.28 14.24 34.05
N ALA A 40 11.21 15.07 33.58
CA ALA A 40 11.18 15.64 32.22
C ALA A 40 11.30 14.59 31.10
N ALA A 41 11.87 13.40 31.36
CA ALA A 41 12.02 12.34 30.37
C ALA A 41 10.66 11.83 29.84
N TRP A 42 9.59 11.95 30.65
CA TRP A 42 8.24 11.58 30.26
C TRP A 42 7.71 12.36 29.05
N ILE A 43 8.27 13.54 28.74
CA ILE A 43 7.97 14.29 27.50
C ILE A 43 8.27 13.42 26.27
N GLY A 44 9.24 12.51 26.34
CA GLY A 44 9.53 11.54 25.28
C GLY A 44 8.35 10.68 24.87
N CYS A 45 7.38 10.44 25.77
CA CYS A 45 6.18 9.65 25.48
C CYS A 45 5.22 10.34 24.50
N VAL A 46 5.35 11.65 24.29
CA VAL A 46 4.49 12.41 23.36
C VAL A 46 4.59 11.89 21.94
N LEU A 47 5.80 11.56 21.46
CA LEU A 47 6.02 11.06 20.11
C LEU A 47 5.33 9.69 19.85
N PRO A 48 5.60 8.61 20.63
CA PRO A 48 4.92 7.34 20.43
C PRO A 48 3.41 7.42 20.71
N ALA A 49 2.96 8.27 21.63
CA ALA A 49 1.52 8.52 21.82
C ALA A 49 0.89 9.19 20.58
N GLY A 50 1.55 10.19 19.99
CA GLY A 50 1.14 10.81 18.74
C GLY A 50 1.10 9.80 17.58
N MET A 51 2.11 8.94 17.49
CA MET A 51 2.13 7.83 16.51
C MET A 51 0.99 6.84 16.73
N LEU A 52 0.60 6.53 17.97
CA LEU A 52 -0.55 5.67 18.26
C LEU A 52 -1.86 6.31 17.79
N VAL A 53 -2.08 7.60 18.09
CA VAL A 53 -3.27 8.34 17.66
C VAL A 53 -3.33 8.41 16.13
N LEU A 54 -2.22 8.82 15.51
CA LEU A 54 -2.13 8.88 14.05
C LEU A 54 -2.30 7.49 13.42
N GLY A 55 -1.67 6.47 14.00
CA GLY A 55 -1.76 5.09 13.57
C GLY A 55 -3.18 4.55 13.64
N TRP A 56 -3.94 4.91 14.68
CA TRP A 56 -5.36 4.59 14.80
C TRP A 56 -6.20 5.23 13.69
N ILE A 57 -6.00 6.52 13.44
CA ILE A 57 -6.71 7.28 12.40
C ILE A 57 -6.37 6.71 11.00
N LEU A 58 -5.07 6.55 10.71
CA LEU A 58 -4.60 6.04 9.43
C LEU A 58 -5.01 4.59 9.23
N ARG A 59 -5.02 3.75 10.27
CA ARG A 59 -5.52 2.37 10.18
C ARG A 59 -6.97 2.37 9.72
N ARG A 60 -7.84 3.23 10.24
CA ARG A 60 -9.25 3.31 9.81
C ARG A 60 -9.37 3.68 8.34
N ARG A 61 -8.53 4.60 7.85
CA ARG A 61 -8.56 5.07 6.46
C ARG A 61 -7.91 4.09 5.47
N HIS A 62 -6.79 3.48 5.84
CA HIS A 62 -5.94 2.70 4.95
C HIS A 62 -6.06 1.19 5.16
N ARG A 63 -7.01 0.73 6.02
CA ARG A 63 -7.23 -0.69 6.33
C ARG A 63 -7.33 -1.59 5.11
N TYR A 64 -7.86 -1.03 4.02
CA TYR A 64 -8.17 -1.73 2.78
C TYR A 64 -7.36 -1.22 1.59
N GLN A 65 -6.31 -0.42 1.82
CA GLN A 65 -5.47 0.17 0.78
C GLN A 65 -4.02 -0.32 0.93
N PRO A 66 -3.66 -1.49 0.32
CA PRO A 66 -2.34 -2.11 0.45
C PRO A 66 -1.18 -1.17 0.11
N ARG A 67 -1.37 -0.28 -0.87
CA ARG A 67 -0.36 0.70 -1.31
C ARG A 67 0.23 1.56 -0.18
N TRP A 68 -0.56 1.86 0.86
CA TRP A 68 -0.09 2.68 1.98
C TRP A 68 0.65 1.90 3.05
N TRP A 69 0.48 0.58 3.11
CA TRP A 69 1.05 -0.24 4.19
C TRP A 69 2.57 -0.22 4.16
N VAL A 70 3.17 -0.27 2.96
CA VAL A 70 4.63 -0.20 2.79
C VAL A 70 5.19 1.13 3.25
N GLY A 71 4.54 2.24 2.85
CA GLY A 71 4.97 3.58 3.26
C GLY A 71 4.87 3.78 4.78
N VAL A 72 3.73 3.42 5.38
CA VAL A 72 3.53 3.57 6.83
C VAL A 72 4.43 2.63 7.63
N GLY A 73 4.58 1.38 7.19
CA GLY A 73 5.46 0.40 7.83
C GLY A 73 6.91 0.86 7.86
N GLY A 74 7.45 1.32 6.71
CA GLY A 74 8.79 1.87 6.64
C GLY A 74 8.99 3.11 7.51
N LEU A 75 8.03 4.04 7.50
CA LEU A 75 8.09 5.27 8.30
C LEU A 75 8.06 4.96 9.81
N TYR A 76 7.09 4.17 10.28
CA TYR A 76 6.96 3.86 11.70
C TYR A 76 8.12 3.01 12.21
N GLY A 77 8.59 2.06 11.40
CA GLY A 77 9.79 1.28 11.69
C GLY A 77 11.04 2.16 11.79
N GLY A 78 11.22 3.12 10.87
CA GLY A 78 12.36 4.04 10.90
C GLY A 78 12.34 4.99 12.09
N ILE A 79 11.18 5.59 12.41
CA ILE A 79 11.02 6.43 13.60
C ILE A 79 11.31 5.61 14.87
N ALA A 80 10.78 4.39 14.97
CA ALA A 80 11.04 3.53 16.12
C ALA A 80 12.52 3.21 16.28
N GLY A 81 13.22 2.85 15.19
CA GLY A 81 14.67 2.59 15.21
C GLY A 81 15.48 3.80 15.70
N LEU A 82 15.16 4.99 15.19
CA LEU A 82 15.82 6.24 15.64
C LEU A 82 15.56 6.53 17.10
N VAL A 83 14.29 6.50 17.54
CA VAL A 83 13.90 6.83 18.91
C VAL A 83 14.54 5.87 19.91
N VAL A 84 14.58 4.57 19.60
CA VAL A 84 15.22 3.55 20.46
C VAL A 84 16.69 3.87 20.75
N THR A 85 17.38 4.50 19.80
CA THR A 85 18.81 4.82 19.92
C THR A 85 19.12 6.24 20.38
N LEU A 86 18.30 7.22 20.02
CA LEU A 86 18.53 8.63 20.32
C LEU A 86 17.89 9.05 21.66
N PHE A 87 16.79 8.43 22.07
CA PHE A 87 16.15 8.75 23.34
C PHE A 87 17.06 8.44 24.56
N PRO A 88 17.76 7.29 24.62
CA PRO A 88 18.73 7.04 25.70
C PRO A 88 19.84 8.10 25.78
N LEU A 89 20.30 8.62 24.64
CA LEU A 89 21.32 9.67 24.57
C LEU A 89 20.85 10.96 25.26
N ALA A 90 19.60 11.36 25.03
CA ALA A 90 19.01 12.52 25.70
C ALA A 90 18.87 12.34 27.22
N THR A 91 18.85 11.09 27.70
CA THR A 91 18.84 10.75 29.13
C THR A 91 20.22 10.49 29.73
N GLY A 92 21.30 10.73 28.97
CA GLY A 92 22.70 10.59 29.45
C GLY A 92 23.34 9.23 29.19
N VAL A 93 22.67 8.32 28.48
CA VAL A 93 23.20 7.00 28.11
C VAL A 93 23.73 7.07 26.68
N TRP A 94 25.05 7.18 26.54
CA TRP A 94 25.69 7.55 25.26
C TRP A 94 26.04 6.38 24.34
N TRP A 95 26.30 5.19 24.90
CA TRP A 95 26.70 4.01 24.10
C TRP A 95 25.70 3.58 23.01
N PRO A 96 24.36 3.75 23.15
CA PRO A 96 23.39 3.38 22.12
C PRO A 96 23.44 4.27 20.88
N ALA A 97 24.05 5.46 20.96
CA ALA A 97 24.12 6.39 19.84
C ALA A 97 24.88 5.82 18.64
N ILE A 98 25.88 4.97 18.88
CA ILE A 98 26.65 4.27 17.82
C ILE A 98 25.73 3.32 17.03
N LEU A 99 24.66 2.83 17.65
CA LEU A 99 23.69 1.93 17.04
C LEU A 99 22.58 2.66 16.28
N ALA A 100 22.56 4.01 16.25
CA ALA A 100 21.45 4.76 15.67
C ALA A 100 21.22 4.46 14.18
N LEU A 101 22.29 4.45 13.39
CA LEU A 101 22.20 4.11 11.98
C LEU A 101 21.81 2.63 11.75
N PRO A 102 22.46 1.63 12.41
CA PRO A 102 22.01 0.25 12.36
C PRO A 102 20.54 0.03 12.78
N ALA A 103 20.10 0.66 13.86
CA ALA A 103 18.73 0.52 14.36
C ALA A 103 17.71 1.17 13.43
N LEU A 104 18.02 2.32 12.84
CA LEU A 104 17.21 2.92 11.78
C LEU A 104 17.06 1.94 10.61
N ILE A 105 18.16 1.36 10.12
CA ILE A 105 18.13 0.42 8.99
C ILE A 105 17.27 -0.80 9.36
N VAL A 106 17.51 -1.42 10.52
CA VAL A 106 16.74 -2.59 10.98
C VAL A 106 15.26 -2.24 11.13
N GLY A 107 14.94 -1.08 11.69
CA GLY A 107 13.57 -0.59 11.86
C GLY A 107 12.87 -0.39 10.52
N VAL A 108 13.50 0.31 9.57
CA VAL A 108 12.96 0.53 8.22
C VAL A 108 12.78 -0.81 7.49
N VAL A 109 13.80 -1.66 7.48
CA VAL A 109 13.75 -2.96 6.79
C VAL A 109 12.67 -3.85 7.41
N GLY A 110 12.58 -3.93 8.74
CA GLY A 110 11.56 -4.70 9.44
C GLY A 110 10.15 -4.19 9.14
N GLY A 111 9.93 -2.88 9.18
CA GLY A 111 8.65 -2.26 8.84
C GLY A 111 8.24 -2.50 7.38
N LEU A 112 9.19 -2.36 6.44
CA LEU A 112 8.96 -2.66 5.03
C LEU A 112 8.69 -4.15 4.78
N ALA A 113 9.41 -5.04 5.47
CA ALA A 113 9.23 -6.48 5.36
C ALA A 113 7.85 -6.93 5.84
N LEU A 114 7.38 -6.41 6.98
CA LEU A 114 6.03 -6.66 7.49
C LEU A 114 4.95 -6.20 6.50
N ALA A 115 5.10 -5.01 5.94
CA ALA A 115 4.15 -4.49 4.96
C ALA A 115 4.14 -5.32 3.67
N ARG A 116 5.31 -5.68 3.14
CA ARG A 116 5.42 -6.56 1.96
C ARG A 116 4.88 -7.96 2.23
N TYR A 117 5.01 -8.45 3.45
CA TYR A 117 4.40 -9.71 3.85
C TYR A 117 2.87 -9.62 3.83
N ALA A 118 2.30 -8.53 4.34
CA ALA A 118 0.86 -8.30 4.27
C ALA A 118 0.35 -8.22 2.82
N ASP A 119 1.06 -7.50 1.95
CA ASP A 119 0.74 -7.40 0.52
C ASP A 119 0.78 -8.78 -0.16
N ARG A 120 1.85 -9.56 0.07
CA ARG A 120 2.00 -10.89 -0.54
C ARG A 120 0.93 -11.87 -0.08
N VAL A 121 0.60 -11.89 1.21
CA VAL A 121 -0.44 -12.77 1.76
C VAL A 121 -1.81 -12.45 1.18
N LEU A 122 -2.08 -11.17 0.88
CA LEU A 122 -3.34 -10.77 0.29
C LEU A 122 -3.38 -11.04 -1.23
N LEU A 123 -2.38 -10.53 -1.96
CA LEU A 123 -2.41 -10.36 -3.40
C LEU A 123 -1.72 -11.49 -4.20
N VAL A 124 -1.11 -12.49 -3.56
CA VAL A 124 -0.38 -13.55 -4.28
C VAL A 124 -0.87 -14.95 -3.89
N PRO A 125 -1.51 -15.70 -4.81
CA PRO A 125 -2.06 -15.25 -6.10
C PRO A 125 -3.27 -14.33 -5.91
N VAL A 126 -3.49 -13.42 -6.86
CA VAL A 126 -4.75 -12.65 -6.95
C VAL A 126 -5.83 -13.62 -7.40
N VAL A 127 -6.86 -13.78 -6.59
CA VAL A 127 -7.99 -14.67 -6.88
C VAL A 127 -9.26 -13.84 -7.12
N PRO A 128 -10.17 -14.26 -8.03
CA PRO A 128 -11.38 -13.50 -8.36
C PRO A 128 -12.28 -13.21 -7.15
N GLU A 129 -12.27 -14.05 -6.11
CA GLU A 129 -13.06 -13.87 -4.88
C GLU A 129 -12.62 -12.64 -4.06
N LEU A 130 -11.45 -12.07 -4.34
CA LEU A 130 -11.06 -10.79 -3.75
C LEU A 130 -11.90 -9.62 -4.30
N ALA A 131 -12.59 -9.82 -5.42
CA ALA A 131 -13.55 -8.85 -5.95
C ALA A 131 -14.64 -8.52 -4.93
N ASP A 132 -15.08 -9.50 -4.13
CA ASP A 132 -16.16 -9.31 -3.16
C ASP A 132 -15.69 -8.62 -1.86
N THR A 133 -14.41 -8.25 -1.80
CA THR A 133 -13.81 -7.61 -0.63
C THR A 133 -13.60 -6.11 -0.85
N PRO A 134 -13.61 -5.29 0.22
CA PRO A 134 -13.37 -3.84 0.10
C PRO A 134 -11.91 -3.47 -0.21
N TYR A 135 -11.03 -4.46 -0.44
CA TYR A 135 -9.62 -4.21 -0.70
C TYR A 135 -9.39 -3.59 -2.08
N GLU A 136 -8.49 -2.61 -2.12
CA GLU A 136 -7.90 -2.07 -3.34
C GLU A 136 -6.98 -3.12 -3.98
N LEU A 137 -7.31 -3.54 -5.20
CA LEU A 137 -6.55 -4.52 -5.97
C LEU A 137 -5.70 -3.79 -7.00
N VAL A 138 -4.41 -4.12 -7.05
CA VAL A 138 -3.43 -3.43 -7.90
C VAL A 138 -2.96 -4.34 -9.02
N PHE A 139 -3.28 -3.99 -10.25
CA PHE A 139 -2.83 -4.68 -11.46
C PHE A 139 -1.77 -3.84 -12.17
N ARG A 140 -0.58 -4.40 -12.35
CA ARG A 140 0.52 -3.69 -13.03
C ARG A 140 0.34 -3.75 -14.54
N LEU A 141 0.57 -2.61 -15.21
CA LEU A 141 0.53 -2.56 -16.66
C LEU A 141 1.86 -3.05 -17.27
N ARG A 142 1.80 -3.99 -18.22
CA ARG A 142 2.97 -4.47 -18.96
C ARG A 142 3.50 -3.36 -19.87
N GLY A 143 4.82 -3.24 -19.96
CA GLY A 143 5.48 -2.21 -20.79
C GLY A 143 5.46 -0.81 -20.17
N LEU A 144 4.85 -0.65 -18.99
CA LEU A 144 4.76 0.60 -18.24
C LEU A 144 5.17 0.39 -16.77
N PRO A 145 6.46 0.53 -16.43
CA PRO A 145 7.03 0.05 -15.16
C PRO A 145 6.44 0.71 -13.90
N LEU A 146 5.73 1.82 -14.04
CA LEU A 146 5.15 2.60 -12.96
C LEU A 146 3.63 2.72 -13.04
N ALA A 147 3.03 2.29 -14.16
CA ALA A 147 1.61 2.41 -14.37
C ALA A 147 0.86 1.19 -13.83
N ALA A 148 -0.28 1.45 -13.21
CA ALA A 148 -1.11 0.42 -12.62
C ALA A 148 -2.59 0.79 -12.71
N VAL A 149 -3.42 -0.25 -12.70
CA VAL A 149 -4.86 -0.15 -12.56
C VAL A 149 -5.19 -0.55 -11.13
N LEU A 150 -5.78 0.38 -10.40
CA LEU A 150 -6.27 0.20 -9.04
C LEU A 150 -7.76 -0.05 -9.12
N VAL A 151 -8.20 -1.23 -8.72
CA VAL A 151 -9.62 -1.56 -8.59
C VAL A 151 -9.98 -1.44 -7.12
N GLY A 152 -10.62 -0.33 -6.75
CA GLY A 152 -11.22 -0.09 -5.44
C GLY A 152 -12.59 -0.72 -5.33
N ALA A 153 -13.25 -0.53 -4.17
CA ALA A 153 -14.59 -1.08 -3.94
C ALA A 153 -15.62 -0.54 -4.94
N ASP A 154 -15.60 0.78 -5.18
CA ASP A 154 -16.60 1.49 -5.98
C ASP A 154 -16.01 2.24 -7.19
N SER A 155 -14.70 2.14 -7.40
CA SER A 155 -13.98 2.93 -8.42
C SER A 155 -12.82 2.18 -9.03
N VAL A 156 -12.51 2.51 -10.28
CA VAL A 156 -11.31 2.09 -11.00
C VAL A 156 -10.43 3.32 -11.21
N THR A 157 -9.20 3.27 -10.72
CA THR A 157 -8.21 4.33 -10.95
C THR A 157 -7.09 3.81 -11.84
N ILE A 158 -6.85 4.48 -12.96
CA ILE A 158 -5.69 4.25 -13.81
C ILE A 158 -4.64 5.29 -13.41
N GLN A 159 -3.45 4.86 -13.03
CA GLN A 159 -2.36 5.75 -12.64
C GLN A 159 -1.08 5.42 -13.40
N SER A 160 -0.29 6.44 -13.75
CA SER A 160 1.01 6.29 -14.42
C SER A 160 2.18 6.18 -13.43
N HIS A 161 1.93 6.50 -12.17
CA HIS A 161 2.91 6.40 -11.08
C HIS A 161 2.30 5.79 -9.81
N PRO A 162 3.13 5.12 -8.97
CA PRO A 162 2.67 4.58 -7.69
C PRO A 162 2.17 5.65 -6.70
N VAL A 163 2.70 6.87 -6.81
CA VAL A 163 2.26 8.05 -6.05
C VAL A 163 2.04 9.17 -7.06
N PRO A 164 0.78 9.53 -7.38
CA PRO A 164 0.51 10.58 -8.34
C PRO A 164 0.99 11.92 -7.79
N ARG A 165 1.81 12.63 -8.58
CA ARG A 165 2.35 13.95 -8.25
C ARG A 165 1.55 15.09 -8.89
N SER A 166 0.66 14.77 -9.83
CA SER A 166 -0.25 15.73 -10.45
C SER A 166 -1.56 15.05 -10.87
N GLU A 167 -2.63 15.83 -11.02
CA GLU A 167 -3.95 15.37 -11.47
C GLU A 167 -3.93 14.75 -12.88
N GLN A 168 -2.90 15.02 -13.67
CA GLN A 168 -2.72 14.45 -15.01
C GLN A 168 -2.13 13.02 -14.99
N GLN A 169 -1.70 12.53 -13.84
CA GLN A 169 -1.03 11.23 -13.68
C GLN A 169 -1.98 10.12 -13.20
N PHE A 170 -3.21 10.46 -12.84
CA PHE A 170 -4.22 9.48 -12.47
C PHE A 170 -5.58 9.90 -12.99
N ARG A 171 -6.41 8.93 -13.34
CA ARG A 171 -7.81 9.17 -13.66
C ARG A 171 -8.65 8.10 -12.98
N THR A 172 -9.66 8.54 -12.24
CA THR A 172 -10.55 7.68 -11.47
C THR A 172 -11.93 7.71 -12.10
N TYR A 173 -12.48 6.53 -12.35
CA TYR A 173 -13.83 6.32 -12.84
C TYR A 173 -14.63 5.56 -11.77
N PRO A 174 -15.85 5.98 -11.46
CA PRO A 174 -16.79 5.15 -10.70
C PRO A 174 -17.02 3.83 -11.45
N LEU A 175 -17.14 2.71 -10.72
CA LEU A 175 -17.43 1.41 -11.33
C LEU A 175 -18.78 1.39 -12.06
N ALA A 176 -19.73 2.23 -11.64
CA ALA A 176 -21.00 2.45 -12.33
C ALA A 176 -20.85 3.02 -13.75
N GLU A 177 -19.76 3.74 -14.02
CA GLU A 177 -19.48 4.30 -15.35
C GLU A 177 -18.75 3.33 -16.27
N VAL A 178 -18.35 2.15 -15.78
CA VAL A 178 -17.70 1.11 -16.58
C VAL A 178 -18.75 0.39 -17.42
N THR A 179 -18.79 0.70 -18.71
CA THR A 179 -19.79 0.14 -19.65
C THR A 179 -19.41 -1.26 -20.11
N GLY A 180 -18.13 -1.55 -20.31
CA GLY A 180 -17.67 -2.86 -20.79
C GLY A 180 -16.20 -3.14 -20.51
N THR A 181 -15.88 -4.43 -20.44
CA THR A 181 -14.52 -4.95 -20.27
C THR A 181 -14.33 -6.10 -21.25
N PHE A 182 -13.32 -6.02 -22.12
CA PHE A 182 -13.07 -7.02 -23.16
C PHE A 182 -11.63 -7.48 -23.13
N GLU A 183 -11.43 -8.78 -23.37
CA GLU A 183 -10.09 -9.32 -23.60
C GLU A 183 -9.59 -8.90 -24.97
N PHE A 184 -8.31 -8.53 -25.06
CA PHE A 184 -7.66 -8.14 -26.29
C PHE A 184 -6.21 -8.60 -26.30
N SER A 185 -5.61 -8.79 -27.48
CA SER A 185 -4.20 -9.16 -27.61
C SER A 185 -3.47 -8.14 -28.48
N LEU A 186 -2.45 -7.50 -27.91
CA LEU A 186 -1.63 -6.51 -28.60
C LEU A 186 -0.61 -7.19 -29.51
N SER A 187 -0.55 -6.73 -30.75
CA SER A 187 0.49 -7.13 -31.71
C SER A 187 1.83 -6.44 -31.48
N GLY A 188 1.87 -5.34 -30.71
CA GLY A 188 3.06 -4.53 -30.43
C GLY A 188 3.29 -3.37 -31.41
N ALA A 189 2.50 -3.25 -32.48
CA ALA A 189 2.53 -2.11 -33.40
C ALA A 189 1.42 -1.07 -33.12
N GLU A 190 0.53 -1.36 -32.17
CA GLU A 190 -0.67 -0.58 -31.94
C GLU A 190 -0.43 0.65 -31.08
N ARG A 191 -1.11 1.74 -31.43
CA ARG A 191 -1.09 2.97 -30.64
C ARG A 191 -2.00 2.79 -29.42
N LEU A 192 -1.37 2.60 -28.26
CA LEU A 192 -2.08 2.49 -26.99
C LEU A 192 -2.77 3.82 -26.63
N LYS A 193 -4.06 3.74 -26.32
CA LYS A 193 -4.87 4.87 -25.85
C LYS A 193 -4.95 4.83 -24.33
N PHE A 194 -4.38 5.84 -23.68
CA PHE A 194 -4.39 5.98 -22.22
C PHE A 194 -5.14 7.24 -21.79
N PRO A 195 -5.85 7.22 -20.65
CA PRO A 195 -6.55 8.40 -20.12
C PRO A 195 -5.65 9.46 -19.51
N ILE A 196 -4.36 9.16 -19.37
CA ILE A 196 -3.41 9.90 -18.56
C ILE A 196 -2.13 10.15 -19.37
N ALA A 197 -1.36 11.15 -18.98
CA ALA A 197 -0.04 11.38 -19.56
C ALA A 197 0.89 10.23 -19.15
N VAL A 198 1.33 9.44 -20.14
CA VAL A 198 2.28 8.35 -19.93
C VAL A 198 3.59 8.71 -20.60
N ASN A 199 4.61 8.97 -19.80
CA ASN A 199 5.97 9.17 -20.29
C ASN A 199 6.63 7.79 -20.41
N HIS A 200 7.06 7.42 -21.62
CA HIS A 200 7.70 6.14 -21.96
C HIS A 200 6.75 4.93 -22.06
N VAL A 201 5.95 4.93 -23.13
CA VAL A 201 5.16 3.75 -23.52
C VAL A 201 6.03 2.84 -24.38
N VAL A 202 6.32 1.64 -23.89
CA VAL A 202 6.94 0.59 -24.70
C VAL A 202 5.83 -0.32 -25.21
N ALA A 203 5.53 -0.23 -26.50
CA ALA A 203 4.56 -1.13 -27.14
C ALA A 203 5.09 -2.56 -27.05
N THR A 204 4.44 -3.38 -26.22
CA THR A 204 4.89 -4.75 -25.95
C THR A 204 3.76 -5.70 -26.34
N PRO A 205 4.01 -6.67 -27.25
CA PRO A 205 2.98 -7.63 -27.65
C PRO A 205 2.48 -8.46 -26.47
N GLY A 206 1.28 -9.03 -26.61
CA GLY A 206 0.67 -9.96 -25.66
C GLY A 206 -0.68 -9.49 -25.10
N PRO A 207 -1.20 -10.14 -24.05
CA PRO A 207 -2.54 -9.90 -23.52
C PRO A 207 -2.74 -8.46 -23.01
N ALA A 208 -3.96 -7.97 -23.16
CA ALA A 208 -4.46 -6.67 -22.73
C ALA A 208 -5.95 -6.74 -22.41
N VAL A 209 -6.45 -5.73 -21.72
CA VAL A 209 -7.88 -5.54 -21.46
C VAL A 209 -8.31 -4.20 -22.05
N ILE A 210 -9.39 -4.20 -22.81
CA ILE A 210 -10.08 -2.97 -23.20
C ILE A 210 -11.07 -2.64 -22.10
N LEU A 211 -10.85 -1.51 -21.42
CA LEU A 211 -11.76 -0.96 -20.43
C LEU A 211 -12.53 0.19 -21.07
N GLN A 212 -13.85 0.06 -21.17
CA GLN A 212 -14.74 1.13 -21.61
C GLN A 212 -15.37 1.77 -20.38
N ALA A 213 -15.13 3.06 -20.18
CA ALA A 213 -15.68 3.81 -19.06
C ALA A 213 -16.00 5.25 -19.47
N SER A 214 -17.17 5.75 -19.09
CA SER A 214 -17.58 7.15 -19.36
C SER A 214 -17.52 7.55 -20.85
N GLY A 215 -17.77 6.59 -21.75
CA GLY A 215 -17.69 6.81 -23.21
C GLY A 215 -16.26 6.82 -23.79
N GLU A 216 -15.25 6.49 -22.98
CA GLU A 216 -13.86 6.38 -23.41
C GLU A 216 -13.36 4.94 -23.32
N ASP A 217 -12.63 4.52 -24.36
CA ASP A 217 -12.02 3.18 -24.46
C ASP A 217 -10.51 3.24 -24.18
N TRP A 218 -10.05 2.40 -23.26
CA TRP A 218 -8.66 2.33 -22.82
C TRP A 218 -8.08 0.94 -23.02
N VAL A 219 -6.86 0.87 -23.53
CA VAL A 219 -6.16 -0.40 -23.73
C VAL A 219 -5.14 -0.60 -22.62
N LEU A 220 -5.36 -1.60 -21.78
CA LEU A 220 -4.61 -1.87 -20.56
C LEU A 220 -3.76 -3.14 -20.74
N PRO A 221 -2.48 -3.03 -21.15
CA PRO A 221 -1.61 -4.19 -21.29
C PRO A 221 -1.39 -4.84 -19.92
N THR A 222 -1.76 -6.10 -19.75
CA THR A 222 -1.63 -6.81 -18.46
C THR A 222 -1.30 -8.27 -18.70
N ASN A 223 -0.63 -8.92 -17.75
CA ASN A 223 -0.36 -10.36 -17.79
C ASN A 223 -1.49 -11.18 -17.15
N GLN A 224 -2.53 -10.52 -16.65
CA GLN A 224 -3.66 -11.14 -15.96
C GLN A 224 -4.99 -10.56 -16.50
N PRO A 225 -5.27 -10.70 -17.81
CA PRO A 225 -6.48 -10.12 -18.40
C PRO A 225 -7.76 -10.72 -17.80
N ASP A 226 -7.84 -12.04 -17.71
CA ASP A 226 -9.01 -12.77 -17.20
C ASP A 226 -9.34 -12.37 -15.76
N THR A 227 -8.32 -12.35 -14.89
CA THR A 227 -8.50 -11.97 -13.48
C THR A 227 -8.95 -10.52 -13.33
N LEU A 228 -8.45 -9.61 -14.17
CA LEU A 228 -8.89 -8.22 -14.15
C LEU A 228 -10.34 -8.08 -14.62
N ILE A 229 -10.72 -8.77 -15.70
CA ILE A 229 -12.09 -8.78 -16.23
C ILE A 229 -13.06 -9.37 -15.21
N ASP A 230 -12.73 -10.51 -14.62
CA ASP A 230 -13.55 -11.17 -13.59
C ASP A 230 -13.78 -10.24 -12.39
N VAL A 231 -12.73 -9.59 -11.91
CA VAL A 231 -12.81 -8.67 -10.76
C VAL A 231 -13.69 -7.46 -11.08
N LEU A 232 -13.52 -6.85 -12.26
CA LEU A 232 -14.31 -5.71 -12.69
C LEU A 232 -15.79 -6.09 -12.90
N THR A 233 -16.04 -7.25 -13.49
CA THR A 233 -17.39 -7.75 -13.75
C THR A 233 -18.13 -8.04 -12.45
N ARG A 234 -17.46 -8.69 -11.47
CA ARG A 234 -18.06 -8.99 -10.16
C ARG A 234 -18.34 -7.74 -9.31
N ARG A 235 -17.51 -6.69 -9.43
CA ARG A 235 -17.69 -5.43 -8.68
C ARG A 235 -18.63 -4.42 -9.34
N LYS A 236 -18.98 -4.62 -10.62
CA LYS A 236 -19.86 -3.71 -11.32
C LYS A 236 -21.24 -3.73 -10.62
N PRO A 237 -21.78 -2.57 -10.22
CA PRO A 237 -23.12 -2.53 -9.66
C PRO A 237 -24.13 -3.03 -10.70
N HIS A 238 -24.99 -3.97 -10.29
CA HIS A 238 -26.13 -4.44 -11.07
C HIS A 238 -27.22 -3.37 -11.16
#